data_AF-A0A2E0NA03-F1
#
_entry.id   AF-A0A2E0NA03-F1
#
_cell.length_a   1.000
_cell.length_b   1.000
_cell.length_c   1.000
_cell.angle_alpha   90.00
_cell.angle_beta   90.00
_cell.angle_gamma   90.00
#
_symmetry.space_group_name_H-M   'P 1'
#
loop_
_entity.id
_entity.type
_entity.pdbx_description
1 polymer ?
#
loop_
_entity_poly.entity_id
_entity_poly.type
_entity_poly.pdbx_seq_one_letter_code
_entity_poly.pdbx_strand_id
1 'polypeptide(L)'
;MREEIVRSLKLNKDLAKMLKQGIELNKPIKIGWSREGEPIPKNGEIGLAPALPQKGRVRILGELGHMNGILCQGGSFSLEGSSGDFHGAWNNGGSHVIERKVGDHLGHGMIDGEIIARDGCGKFAGSSLKGGLLIIRGDAGSQLGAGMKGGTILVVGDVGDSVGSRMIGGRILVTGRCPKPGEGAKMTNMSKNEIDKFNESLNDDLLKISDDVVCIIADNSLEVISKQPNEKILGDWSELTIVPEAGKNRLVKGQALDTIVVLGGDEIPSLESNIESMGLDLPLIFESEKSMKDFSTIVNTKPKDSDFLIINEDNIQNAHKEIKNAGGVIIDLSSMPTMSPPSLDGLLVAIRAISTRLIPILLKDGLSRVNNLHTSGKNHPIQGVIVNLSDISGLHAASCLPKIGRSIIETKIDSSTCPTFISVPWQVSSNDIIIARGCGAAGIISKEHQEMVKSSKDIHYELRGWLEELGLDSIEKIERKHLRANSHEIAALSGIRLTGYERALPMWFSQ
;
A
#
# COMPACT_ATOMS: atom_id res chain seq x y z
N MET A 1 1.02 -3.82 -19.09
CA MET A 1 1.18 -4.55 -17.80
C MET A 1 2.28 -5.60 -17.97
N ARG A 2 3.13 -5.82 -16.97
CA ARG A 2 4.22 -6.81 -17.06
C ARG A 2 3.64 -8.23 -17.10
N GLU A 3 4.21 -9.10 -17.93
CA GLU A 3 3.76 -10.49 -18.10
C GLU A 3 3.71 -11.26 -16.77
N GLU A 4 4.66 -10.98 -15.88
CA GLU A 4 4.77 -11.55 -14.54
C GLU A 4 3.51 -11.34 -13.68
N ILE A 5 2.89 -10.15 -13.76
CA ILE A 5 1.67 -9.83 -12.99
C ILE A 5 0.53 -10.75 -13.42
N VAL A 6 0.32 -10.89 -14.73
CA VAL A 6 -0.76 -11.71 -15.29
C VAL A 6 -0.56 -13.18 -14.93
N ARG A 7 0.67 -13.71 -15.09
CA ARG A 7 1.00 -15.10 -14.72
C ARG A 7 0.75 -15.35 -13.23
N SER A 8 1.16 -14.40 -12.39
CA SER A 8 1.00 -14.51 -10.93
C SER A 8 -0.47 -14.46 -10.48
N LEU A 9 -1.29 -13.59 -11.08
CA LEU A 9 -2.73 -13.53 -10.81
C LEU A 9 -3.44 -14.83 -11.19
N LYS A 10 -3.13 -15.39 -12.37
CA LYS A 10 -3.68 -16.68 -12.82
C LYS A 10 -3.29 -17.80 -11.86
N LEU A 11 -2.00 -17.87 -11.51
CA LEU A 11 -1.49 -18.91 -10.60
C LEU A 11 -2.12 -18.82 -9.21
N ASN A 12 -2.30 -17.63 -8.66
CA ASN A 12 -2.97 -17.43 -7.37
C ASN A 12 -4.45 -17.82 -7.42
N LYS A 13 -5.16 -17.52 -8.51
CA LYS A 13 -6.56 -17.94 -8.71
C LYS A 13 -6.70 -19.46 -8.72
N ASP A 14 -5.80 -20.16 -9.40
CA ASP A 14 -5.78 -21.63 -9.45
C ASP A 14 -5.37 -22.23 -8.11
N LEU A 15 -4.34 -21.67 -7.47
CA LEU A 15 -3.88 -22.07 -6.14
C LEU A 15 -5.01 -21.96 -5.11
N ALA A 16 -5.81 -20.89 -5.12
CA ALA A 16 -6.93 -20.72 -4.20
C ALA A 16 -7.99 -21.84 -4.33
N LYS A 17 -8.24 -22.32 -5.56
CA LYS A 17 -9.14 -23.47 -5.80
C LYS A 17 -8.53 -24.78 -5.33
N MET A 18 -7.25 -25.00 -5.67
CA MET A 18 -6.52 -26.21 -5.31
C MET A 18 -6.36 -26.34 -3.79
N LEU A 19 -6.09 -25.24 -3.08
CA LEU A 19 -5.91 -25.23 -1.63
C LEU A 19 -7.14 -25.72 -0.87
N LYS A 20 -8.35 -25.37 -1.32
CA LYS A 20 -9.60 -25.88 -0.70
C LYS A 20 -9.64 -27.41 -0.72
N GLN A 21 -9.39 -28.00 -1.88
CA GLN A 21 -9.33 -29.46 -2.04
C GLN A 21 -8.14 -30.09 -1.31
N GLY A 22 -6.98 -29.43 -1.33
CA GLY A 22 -5.77 -29.91 -0.66
C GLY A 22 -5.91 -30.00 0.85
N ILE A 23 -6.59 -29.02 1.47
CA ILE A 23 -6.89 -29.01 2.90
C ILE A 23 -7.83 -30.16 3.27
N GLU A 24 -8.89 -30.39 2.49
CA GLU A 24 -9.83 -31.50 2.71
C GLU A 24 -9.15 -32.87 2.59
N LEU A 25 -8.27 -33.02 1.60
CA LEU A 25 -7.56 -34.28 1.32
C LEU A 25 -6.25 -34.44 2.12
N ASN A 26 -5.89 -33.46 2.95
CA ASN A 26 -4.61 -33.38 3.66
C ASN A 26 -3.38 -33.59 2.76
N LYS A 27 -3.39 -32.99 1.56
CA LYS A 27 -2.33 -33.12 0.56
C LYS A 27 -1.70 -31.75 0.24
N PRO A 28 -0.35 -31.68 0.12
CA PRO A 28 0.30 -30.46 -0.30
C PRO A 28 0.03 -30.17 -1.77
N ILE A 29 -0.19 -28.89 -2.09
CA ILE A 29 -0.30 -28.39 -3.45
C ILE A 29 1.11 -28.19 -4.01
N LYS A 30 1.42 -28.86 -5.11
CA LYS A 30 2.71 -28.75 -5.79
C LYS A 30 2.57 -27.83 -6.99
N ILE A 31 3.40 -26.78 -7.05
CA ILE A 31 3.49 -25.84 -8.16
C ILE A 31 4.88 -25.93 -8.78
N GLY A 32 4.92 -26.07 -10.11
CA GLY A 32 6.17 -26.20 -10.83
C GLY A 32 6.58 -27.65 -11.10
N TRP A 33 5.60 -28.55 -11.11
CA TRP A 33 5.76 -29.93 -11.58
C TRP A 33 4.62 -30.30 -12.53
N SER A 34 4.91 -31.18 -13.49
CA SER A 34 3.89 -31.81 -14.35
C SER A 34 3.06 -32.83 -13.56
N ARG A 35 1.98 -33.35 -14.16
CA ARG A 35 1.20 -34.46 -13.57
C ARG A 35 2.02 -35.74 -13.41
N GLU A 36 3.02 -35.93 -14.27
CA GLU A 36 3.95 -37.06 -14.26
C GLU A 36 5.14 -36.84 -13.31
N GLY A 37 5.23 -35.65 -12.71
CA GLY A 37 6.26 -35.31 -11.73
C GLY A 37 7.51 -34.65 -12.32
N GLU A 38 7.51 -34.33 -13.61
CA GLU A 38 8.64 -33.63 -14.26
C GLU A 38 8.73 -32.17 -13.77
N PRO A 39 9.94 -31.64 -13.52
CA PRO A 39 10.12 -30.28 -13.04
C PRO A 39 9.80 -29.24 -14.12
N ILE A 40 8.96 -28.27 -13.78
CA ILE A 40 8.61 -27.10 -14.61
C ILE A 40 8.75 -25.86 -13.73
N PRO A 41 9.99 -25.43 -13.42
CA PRO A 41 10.25 -24.37 -12.46
C PRO A 41 9.54 -23.07 -12.85
N LYS A 42 9.03 -22.37 -11.84
CA LYS A 42 8.51 -21.01 -11.95
C LYS A 42 9.66 -20.01 -12.05
N ASN A 43 9.42 -18.88 -12.71
CA ASN A 43 10.44 -17.87 -12.97
C ASN A 43 9.81 -16.47 -13.03
N GLY A 44 10.09 -15.69 -11.99
CA GLY A 44 9.71 -14.28 -11.88
C GLY A 44 8.29 -14.03 -11.38
N GLU A 45 7.49 -15.06 -11.07
CA GLU A 45 6.18 -14.84 -10.44
C GLU A 45 6.32 -14.16 -9.06
N ILE A 46 5.38 -13.25 -8.77
CA ILE A 46 5.39 -12.36 -7.60
C ILE A 46 4.09 -12.50 -6.81
N GLY A 47 4.11 -12.11 -5.53
CA GLY A 47 2.87 -12.05 -4.74
C GLY A 47 2.18 -13.42 -4.55
N LEU A 48 2.92 -14.53 -4.61
CA LEU A 48 2.35 -15.88 -4.61
C LEU A 48 1.97 -16.36 -3.21
N ALA A 49 0.88 -17.14 -3.14
CA ALA A 49 0.36 -17.76 -1.94
C ALA A 49 0.17 -16.79 -0.73
N PRO A 50 -0.40 -15.60 -0.94
CA PRO A 50 -0.64 -14.69 0.16
C PRO A 50 -1.75 -15.22 1.08
N ALA A 51 -1.69 -14.84 2.35
CA ALA A 51 -2.69 -15.22 3.36
C ALA A 51 -2.96 -16.73 3.45
N LEU A 52 -1.91 -17.56 3.30
CA LEU A 52 -2.04 -19.01 3.34
C LEU A 52 -2.68 -19.47 4.66
N PRO A 53 -3.87 -20.11 4.62
CA PRO A 53 -4.61 -20.45 5.83
C PRO A 53 -3.99 -21.63 6.57
N GLN A 54 -4.40 -21.81 7.83
CA GLN A 54 -4.05 -22.99 8.62
C GLN A 54 -4.35 -24.29 7.86
N LYS A 55 -3.44 -25.26 7.97
CA LYS A 55 -3.46 -26.54 7.22
C LYS A 55 -3.26 -26.42 5.71
N GLY A 56 -3.23 -25.21 5.14
CA GLY A 56 -2.83 -24.98 3.76
C GLY A 56 -1.36 -25.36 3.59
N ARG A 57 -1.03 -26.20 2.61
CA ARG A 57 0.34 -26.66 2.35
C ARG A 57 0.67 -26.44 0.89
N VAL A 58 1.69 -25.63 0.62
CA VAL A 58 2.15 -25.33 -0.74
C VAL A 58 3.63 -25.65 -0.85
N ARG A 59 4.00 -26.32 -1.94
CA ARG A 59 5.37 -26.58 -2.35
C ARG A 59 5.57 -26.04 -3.74
N ILE A 60 6.56 -25.19 -3.94
CA ILE A 60 6.84 -24.49 -5.19
C ILE A 60 8.27 -24.82 -5.64
N LEU A 61 8.46 -25.07 -6.93
CA LEU A 61 9.77 -25.15 -7.58
C LEU A 61 9.98 -23.93 -8.45
N GLY A 62 11.11 -23.24 -8.30
CA GLY A 62 11.49 -22.14 -9.18
C GLY A 62 12.14 -20.94 -8.50
N GLU A 63 12.44 -19.93 -9.30
CA GLU A 63 13.00 -18.64 -8.86
C GLU A 63 11.87 -17.61 -8.84
N LEU A 64 11.37 -17.31 -7.64
CA LEU A 64 10.26 -16.38 -7.47
C LEU A 64 10.76 -14.94 -7.32
N GLY A 65 9.94 -13.99 -7.73
CA GLY A 65 10.18 -12.56 -7.49
C GLY A 65 9.79 -12.15 -6.06
N HIS A 66 9.15 -11.00 -5.92
CA HIS A 66 8.95 -10.33 -4.62
C HIS A 66 7.60 -10.67 -3.95
N MET A 67 7.49 -10.40 -2.65
CA MET A 67 6.24 -10.45 -1.86
C MET A 67 5.55 -11.83 -1.84
N ASN A 68 6.30 -12.92 -1.83
CA ASN A 68 5.72 -14.27 -1.74
C ASN A 68 5.45 -14.69 -0.30
N GLY A 69 4.39 -15.46 -0.09
CA GLY A 69 4.04 -16.00 1.23
C GLY A 69 3.69 -14.92 2.27
N ILE A 70 3.31 -13.72 1.84
CA ILE A 70 2.99 -12.65 2.79
C ILE A 70 1.68 -12.95 3.53
N LEU A 71 1.52 -12.40 4.74
CA LEU A 71 0.30 -12.49 5.54
C LEU A 71 -0.15 -13.92 5.87
N CYS A 72 0.73 -14.93 5.81
CA CYS A 72 0.37 -16.32 6.13
C CYS A 72 -0.26 -16.47 7.53
N GLN A 73 -1.31 -17.31 7.63
CA GLN A 73 -2.16 -17.50 8.82
C GLN A 73 -2.11 -18.95 9.32
N GLY A 74 -0.92 -19.56 9.39
CA GLY A 74 -0.74 -20.92 9.92
C GLY A 74 -0.46 -22.03 8.89
N GLY A 75 -0.43 -21.73 7.60
CA GLY A 75 -0.09 -22.70 6.55
C GLY A 75 1.42 -22.99 6.45
N SER A 76 1.80 -24.03 5.69
CA SER A 76 3.19 -24.34 5.35
C SER A 76 3.50 -23.97 3.91
N PHE A 77 4.53 -23.16 3.70
CA PHE A 77 5.05 -22.77 2.40
C PHE A 77 6.47 -23.33 2.23
N SER A 78 6.71 -24.13 1.21
CA SER A 78 8.06 -24.58 0.87
C SER A 78 8.45 -24.21 -0.54
N LEU A 79 9.67 -23.72 -0.72
CA LEU A 79 10.21 -23.27 -1.99
C LEU A 79 11.56 -23.92 -2.28
N GLU A 80 11.58 -24.74 -3.32
CA GLU A 80 12.79 -25.23 -3.95
C GLU A 80 13.29 -24.21 -4.97
N GLY A 81 14.07 -23.25 -4.47
CA GLY A 81 14.63 -22.17 -5.27
C GLY A 81 14.73 -20.88 -4.45
N SER A 82 14.87 -19.75 -5.14
CA SER A 82 15.10 -18.43 -4.55
C SER A 82 13.81 -17.60 -4.51
N SER A 83 13.77 -16.61 -3.63
CA SER A 83 12.71 -15.60 -3.60
C SER A 83 13.31 -14.20 -3.51
N GLY A 84 12.67 -13.22 -4.13
CA GLY A 84 12.99 -11.80 -3.98
C GLY A 84 12.57 -11.22 -2.63
N ASP A 85 12.51 -9.89 -2.60
CA ASP A 85 12.29 -9.09 -1.39
C ASP A 85 10.93 -9.34 -0.71
N PHE A 86 10.87 -9.07 0.59
CA PHE A 86 9.66 -9.15 1.43
C PHE A 86 9.02 -10.54 1.47
N HIS A 87 9.77 -11.61 1.21
CA HIS A 87 9.28 -12.97 1.40
C HIS A 87 8.82 -13.18 2.85
N GLY A 88 7.62 -13.73 3.04
CA GLY A 88 7.06 -13.99 4.36
C GLY A 88 6.78 -12.73 5.20
N ALA A 89 6.73 -11.55 4.58
CA ALA A 89 6.36 -10.32 5.28
C ALA A 89 4.98 -10.44 5.93
N TRP A 90 4.84 -9.88 7.12
CA TRP A 90 3.63 -9.93 7.95
C TRP A 90 3.11 -11.35 8.23
N ASN A 91 3.99 -12.36 8.27
CA ASN A 91 3.62 -13.72 8.66
C ASN A 91 3.02 -13.75 10.09
N ASN A 92 1.96 -14.54 10.26
CA ASN A 92 1.20 -14.68 11.50
C ASN A 92 0.86 -16.16 11.74
N GLY A 93 1.88 -16.93 12.08
CA GLY A 93 1.79 -18.35 12.45
C GLY A 93 2.14 -19.33 11.34
N GLY A 94 2.40 -18.86 10.11
CA GLY A 94 2.83 -19.73 9.01
C GLY A 94 4.26 -20.25 9.17
N SER A 95 4.55 -21.40 8.56
CA SER A 95 5.90 -21.98 8.46
C SER A 95 6.39 -21.89 7.03
N HIS A 96 7.57 -21.30 6.83
CA HIS A 96 8.19 -21.10 5.52
C HIS A 96 9.55 -21.78 5.47
N VAL A 97 9.83 -22.51 4.39
CA VAL A 97 11.17 -23.08 4.13
C VAL A 97 11.59 -22.74 2.70
N ILE A 98 12.71 -22.03 2.57
CA ILE A 98 13.26 -21.60 1.28
C ILE A 98 14.66 -22.20 1.13
N GLU A 99 14.86 -23.00 0.08
CA GLU A 99 16.10 -23.76 -0.12
C GLU A 99 17.26 -22.91 -0.66
N ARG A 100 16.99 -21.79 -1.35
CA ARG A 100 18.02 -20.87 -1.88
C ARG A 100 17.89 -19.47 -1.28
N LYS A 101 18.76 -18.58 -1.74
CA LYS A 101 18.88 -17.20 -1.27
C LYS A 101 17.55 -16.43 -1.35
N VAL A 102 17.33 -15.60 -0.34
CA VAL A 102 16.20 -14.66 -0.27
C VAL A 102 16.69 -13.21 -0.41
N GLY A 103 15.86 -12.33 -0.96
CA GLY A 103 16.12 -10.90 -1.08
C GLY A 103 16.09 -10.12 0.24
N ASP A 104 15.91 -8.81 0.14
CA ASP A 104 15.85 -7.89 1.27
C ASP A 104 14.52 -8.02 2.04
N HIS A 105 14.47 -7.57 3.29
CA HIS A 105 13.24 -7.51 4.10
C HIS A 105 12.54 -8.85 4.35
N LEU A 106 13.28 -9.96 4.34
CA LEU A 106 12.77 -11.29 4.71
C LEU A 106 12.06 -11.24 6.08
N GLY A 107 10.80 -11.68 6.14
CA GLY A 107 10.03 -11.73 7.39
C GLY A 107 9.72 -10.35 8.01
N HIS A 108 9.72 -9.28 7.20
CA HIS A 108 9.39 -7.93 7.68
C HIS A 108 8.05 -7.90 8.42
N GLY A 109 8.01 -7.31 9.63
CA GLY A 109 6.77 -7.12 10.38
C GLY A 109 6.05 -8.40 10.83
N MET A 110 6.72 -9.55 10.79
CA MET A 110 6.18 -10.84 11.23
C MET A 110 5.80 -10.82 12.72
N ILE A 111 4.65 -11.41 13.05
CA ILE A 111 4.07 -11.45 14.41
C ILE A 111 4.31 -12.80 15.06
N ASP A 112 4.17 -13.88 14.29
CA ASP A 112 4.29 -15.25 14.78
C ASP A 112 4.62 -16.20 13.63
N GLY A 113 5.00 -17.44 13.96
CA GLY A 113 5.34 -18.50 13.02
C GLY A 113 6.85 -18.71 12.89
N GLU A 114 7.24 -19.39 11.82
CA GLU A 114 8.64 -19.73 11.55
C GLU A 114 8.99 -19.49 10.07
N ILE A 115 10.17 -18.92 9.82
CA ILE A 115 10.72 -18.80 8.46
C ILE A 115 12.16 -19.32 8.49
N ILE A 116 12.48 -20.26 7.59
CA ILE A 116 13.81 -20.84 7.42
C ILE A 116 14.32 -20.54 6.00
N ALA A 117 15.34 -19.70 5.88
CA ALA A 117 16.08 -19.46 4.64
C ALA A 117 17.41 -20.22 4.70
N ARG A 118 17.65 -21.15 3.76
CA ARG A 118 18.78 -22.09 3.84
C ARG A 118 20.08 -21.60 3.20
N ASP A 119 20.04 -20.50 2.46
CA ASP A 119 21.16 -19.99 1.65
C ASP A 119 21.26 -18.46 1.72
N GLY A 120 21.20 -17.95 2.95
CA GLY A 120 21.36 -16.54 3.27
C GLY A 120 20.20 -15.64 2.86
N CYS A 121 20.34 -14.36 3.17
CA CYS A 121 19.36 -13.34 2.81
C CYS A 121 19.99 -11.97 2.54
N GLY A 122 19.19 -11.06 1.99
CA GLY A 122 19.54 -9.66 1.79
C GLY A 122 19.57 -8.83 3.07
N LYS A 123 19.49 -7.51 2.90
CA LYS A 123 19.47 -6.50 3.97
C LYS A 123 18.11 -6.49 4.68
N PHE A 124 18.07 -5.93 5.90
CA PHE A 124 16.83 -5.68 6.64
C PHE A 124 15.96 -6.93 6.94
N ALA A 125 16.56 -8.12 6.94
CA ALA A 125 15.85 -9.34 7.36
C ALA A 125 15.38 -9.21 8.81
N GLY A 126 14.14 -9.60 9.08
CA GLY A 126 13.49 -9.44 10.39
C GLY A 126 13.28 -7.97 10.80
N SER A 127 13.24 -7.04 9.85
CA SER A 127 12.92 -5.64 10.17
C SER A 127 11.50 -5.52 10.73
N SER A 128 11.33 -4.70 11.77
CA SER A 128 10.06 -4.54 12.50
C SER A 128 9.45 -5.86 13.04
N LEU A 129 10.25 -6.93 13.20
CA LEU A 129 9.79 -8.22 13.71
C LEU A 129 9.18 -8.07 15.11
N LYS A 130 7.95 -8.55 15.28
CA LYS A 130 7.18 -8.46 16.53
C LYS A 130 7.22 -9.77 17.31
N GLY A 131 7.38 -10.91 16.64
CA GLY A 131 7.44 -12.23 17.25
C GLY A 131 7.74 -13.34 16.23
N GLY A 132 7.75 -14.60 16.72
CA GLY A 132 8.11 -15.78 15.93
C GLY A 132 9.62 -16.04 15.83
N LEU A 133 9.98 -16.99 14.95
CA LEU A 133 11.34 -17.48 14.75
C LEU A 133 11.78 -17.32 13.28
N LEU A 134 12.89 -16.61 13.06
CA LEU A 134 13.52 -16.49 11.75
C LEU A 134 14.89 -17.16 11.78
N ILE A 135 15.09 -18.19 10.96
CA ILE A 135 16.34 -18.94 10.85
C ILE A 135 16.94 -18.68 9.47
N ILE A 136 18.19 -18.21 9.45
CA ILE A 136 18.94 -17.94 8.24
C ILE A 136 20.20 -18.80 8.30
N ARG A 137 20.36 -19.74 7.37
CA ARG A 137 21.60 -20.50 7.21
C ARG A 137 22.39 -19.84 6.08
N GLY A 138 23.66 -19.54 6.32
CA GLY A 138 24.47 -18.68 5.45
C GLY A 138 24.38 -17.20 5.87
N ASP A 139 24.91 -16.34 5.01
CA ASP A 139 25.14 -14.94 5.36
C ASP A 139 23.87 -14.09 5.27
N ALA A 140 23.75 -13.13 6.19
CA ALA A 140 22.69 -12.13 6.20
C ALA A 140 23.24 -10.73 5.94
N GLY A 141 22.49 -9.92 5.20
CA GLY A 141 22.86 -8.53 4.89
C GLY A 141 22.84 -7.60 6.11
N SER A 142 23.22 -6.35 5.87
CA SER A 142 23.24 -5.28 6.88
C SER A 142 21.84 -4.99 7.45
N GLN A 143 21.82 -4.40 8.64
CA GLN A 143 20.61 -3.96 9.34
C GLN A 143 19.60 -5.07 9.62
N LEU A 144 20.08 -6.31 9.79
CA LEU A 144 19.28 -7.43 10.26
C LEU A 144 18.65 -7.09 11.62
N GLY A 145 17.34 -7.35 11.78
CA GLY A 145 16.58 -7.03 12.98
C GLY A 145 16.36 -5.53 13.23
N ALA A 146 16.45 -4.68 12.21
CA ALA A 146 16.21 -3.25 12.37
C ALA A 146 14.78 -2.96 12.90
N GLY A 147 14.67 -2.21 14.00
CA GLY A 147 13.38 -1.89 14.62
C GLY A 147 12.64 -3.10 15.22
N MET A 148 13.34 -4.22 15.44
CA MET A 148 12.76 -5.43 16.04
C MET A 148 12.18 -5.14 17.43
N LYS A 149 10.94 -5.60 17.65
CA LYS A 149 10.18 -5.42 18.89
C LYS A 149 10.06 -6.71 19.70
N GLY A 150 10.25 -7.86 19.06
CA GLY A 150 10.16 -9.17 19.69
C GLY A 150 10.54 -10.30 18.72
N GLY A 151 10.50 -11.54 19.19
CA GLY A 151 10.88 -12.74 18.43
C GLY A 151 12.34 -13.15 18.60
N THR A 152 12.76 -14.16 17.84
CA THR A 152 14.15 -14.63 17.77
C THR A 152 14.60 -14.74 16.33
N ILE A 153 15.78 -14.19 16.02
CA ILE A 153 16.46 -14.42 14.74
C ILE A 153 17.72 -15.26 15.01
N LEU A 154 17.90 -16.36 14.30
CA LEU A 154 19.10 -17.19 14.32
C LEU A 154 19.80 -17.11 12.96
N VAL A 155 21.06 -16.69 12.95
CA VAL A 155 21.92 -16.68 11.77
C VAL A 155 23.06 -17.67 11.96
N VAL A 156 23.07 -18.71 11.12
CA VAL A 156 24.15 -19.69 11.02
C VAL A 156 25.09 -19.27 9.88
N GLY A 157 25.84 -18.19 10.11
CA GLY A 157 26.67 -17.53 9.12
C GLY A 157 27.12 -16.13 9.56
N ASP A 158 27.66 -15.35 8.63
CA ASP A 158 28.11 -13.98 8.90
C ASP A 158 26.95 -12.97 8.75
N VAL A 159 27.02 -11.86 9.47
CA VAL A 159 26.04 -10.77 9.38
C VAL A 159 26.69 -9.46 8.94
N GLY A 160 25.96 -8.64 8.20
CA GLY A 160 26.40 -7.31 7.81
C GLY A 160 26.34 -6.29 8.96
N ASP A 161 26.71 -5.04 8.67
CA ASP A 161 26.77 -3.97 9.67
C ASP A 161 25.42 -3.59 10.29
N SER A 162 25.48 -2.98 11.49
CA SER A 162 24.35 -2.36 12.17
C SER A 162 23.20 -3.32 12.54
N VAL A 163 23.55 -4.55 12.93
CA VAL A 163 22.59 -5.55 13.40
C VAL A 163 21.83 -5.04 14.63
N GLY A 164 20.52 -5.26 14.67
CA GLY A 164 19.65 -4.83 15.75
C GLY A 164 19.46 -3.31 15.82
N SER A 165 19.74 -2.56 14.75
CA SER A 165 19.59 -1.10 14.75
C SER A 165 18.18 -0.69 15.21
N ARG A 166 18.12 0.07 16.29
CA ARG A 166 16.91 0.55 16.96
C ARG A 166 15.96 -0.56 17.43
N MET A 167 16.49 -1.75 17.72
CA MET A 167 15.69 -2.82 18.34
C MET A 167 15.26 -2.41 19.75
N ILE A 168 14.02 -2.71 20.09
CA ILE A 168 13.43 -2.44 21.43
C ILE A 168 13.06 -3.73 22.16
N GLY A 169 13.20 -4.89 21.52
CA GLY A 169 12.92 -6.18 22.13
C GLY A 169 13.31 -7.37 21.25
N GLY A 170 13.19 -8.57 21.83
CA GLY A 170 13.61 -9.82 21.20
C GLY A 170 15.12 -10.06 21.25
N ARG A 171 15.60 -11.05 20.50
CA ARG A 171 17.02 -11.44 20.47
C ARG A 171 17.47 -11.90 19.08
N ILE A 172 18.73 -11.65 18.76
CA ILE A 172 19.38 -12.08 17.52
C ILE A 172 20.59 -12.92 17.90
N LEU A 173 20.68 -14.13 17.37
CA LEU A 173 21.73 -15.11 17.64
C LEU A 173 22.57 -15.27 16.38
N VAL A 174 23.88 -15.10 16.48
CA VAL A 174 24.81 -15.18 15.36
C VAL A 174 25.95 -16.13 15.70
N THR A 175 26.16 -17.16 14.89
CA THR A 175 27.26 -18.13 15.08
C THR A 175 28.52 -17.76 14.29
N GLY A 176 28.44 -16.85 13.32
CA GLY A 176 29.56 -16.38 12.53
C GLY A 176 30.09 -15.01 12.97
N ARG A 177 30.71 -14.29 12.05
CA ARG A 177 31.23 -12.95 12.28
C ARG A 177 30.08 -11.95 12.43
N CYS A 178 30.07 -11.26 13.56
CA CYS A 178 29.19 -10.13 13.79
C CYS A 178 29.99 -8.83 13.95
N PRO A 179 29.84 -7.86 13.03
CA PRO A 179 30.35 -6.50 13.20
C PRO A 179 29.67 -5.77 14.37
N LYS A 180 30.09 -4.53 14.62
CA LYS A 180 29.51 -3.68 15.68
C LYS A 180 27.97 -3.60 15.52
N PRO A 181 27.20 -3.84 16.60
CA PRO A 181 25.75 -3.69 16.58
C PRO A 181 25.31 -2.26 16.22
N GLY A 182 24.08 -2.14 15.73
CA GLY A 182 23.45 -0.86 15.44
C GLY A 182 23.16 -0.05 16.71
N GLU A 183 22.72 1.18 16.49
CA GLU A 183 22.25 2.08 17.56
C GLU A 183 21.16 1.39 18.41
N GLY A 184 21.27 1.38 19.74
CA GLY A 184 20.28 0.74 20.62
C GLY A 184 20.39 -0.78 20.77
N ALA A 185 21.40 -1.42 20.19
CA ALA A 185 21.67 -2.84 20.38
C ALA A 185 23.01 -3.07 21.08
N LYS A 186 23.11 -4.15 21.85
CA LYS A 186 24.35 -4.58 22.51
C LYS A 186 24.60 -6.07 22.35
N MET A 187 25.88 -6.43 22.25
CA MET A 187 26.33 -7.81 22.27
C MET A 187 26.39 -8.33 23.71
N THR A 188 25.96 -9.56 23.88
CA THR A 188 25.98 -10.33 25.12
C THR A 188 26.27 -11.80 24.80
N ASN A 189 26.60 -12.57 25.82
CA ASN A 189 26.74 -14.03 25.70
C ASN A 189 25.49 -14.69 26.30
N MET A 190 25.09 -15.84 25.76
CA MET A 190 24.06 -16.66 26.40
C MET A 190 24.65 -17.60 27.43
N SER A 191 23.88 -17.89 28.48
CA SER A 191 24.22 -18.94 29.43
C SER A 191 24.02 -20.33 28.82
N LYS A 192 24.77 -21.32 29.32
CA LYS A 192 24.63 -22.71 28.86
C LYS A 192 23.20 -23.25 28.96
N ASN A 193 22.48 -22.90 30.03
CA ASN A 193 21.09 -23.32 30.23
C ASN A 193 20.14 -22.70 29.19
N GLU A 194 20.39 -21.45 28.76
CA GLU A 194 19.59 -20.82 27.69
C GLU A 194 19.88 -21.44 26.33
N ILE A 195 21.15 -21.78 26.07
CA ILE A 195 21.57 -22.49 24.86
C ILE A 195 20.91 -23.87 24.81
N ASP A 196 21.00 -24.66 25.88
CA ASP A 196 20.43 -26.01 25.95
C ASP A 196 18.90 -25.96 25.70
N LYS A 197 18.19 -25.04 26.37
CA LYS A 197 16.74 -24.83 26.15
C LYS A 197 16.40 -24.39 24.73
N PHE A 198 17.21 -23.53 24.12
CA PHE A 198 16.98 -23.09 22.75
C PHE A 198 17.25 -24.23 21.76
N ASN A 199 18.32 -24.99 21.95
CA ASN A 199 18.64 -26.17 21.17
C ASN A 199 17.58 -27.26 21.29
N GLU A 200 16.98 -27.45 22.48
CA GLU A 200 15.83 -28.35 22.67
C GLU A 200 14.58 -27.87 21.93
N SER A 201 14.41 -26.56 21.76
CA SER A 201 13.29 -25.99 21.00
C SER A 201 13.46 -26.11 19.47
N LEU A 202 14.69 -26.35 19.01
CA LEU A 202 15.00 -26.57 17.60
C LEU A 202 14.80 -28.04 17.24
N ASN A 203 13.98 -28.32 16.22
CA ASN A 203 13.74 -29.68 15.72
C ASN A 203 14.79 -30.14 14.68
N ASP A 204 15.98 -29.51 14.65
CA ASP A 204 17.05 -29.82 13.68
C ASP A 204 18.42 -29.80 14.38
N ASP A 205 19.09 -30.95 14.42
CA ASP A 205 20.42 -31.11 15.00
C ASP A 205 21.49 -30.26 14.30
N LEU A 206 21.29 -29.92 13.02
CA LEU A 206 22.22 -29.09 12.25
C LEU A 206 22.10 -27.59 12.57
N LEU A 207 21.08 -27.18 13.32
CA LEU A 207 20.84 -25.80 13.74
C LEU A 207 21.27 -25.54 15.18
N LYS A 208 21.79 -26.55 15.88
CA LYS A 208 22.23 -26.41 17.27
C LYS A 208 23.37 -25.41 17.37
N ILE A 209 23.24 -24.49 18.31
CA ILE A 209 24.24 -23.46 18.59
C ILE A 209 25.15 -23.89 19.75
N SER A 210 26.42 -23.48 19.66
CA SER A 210 27.46 -23.69 20.67
C SER A 210 27.59 -22.49 21.62
N ASP A 211 28.54 -22.57 22.53
CA ASP A 211 28.86 -21.57 23.56
C ASP A 211 29.49 -20.28 23.03
N ASP A 212 29.93 -20.27 21.77
CA ASP A 212 30.51 -19.13 21.06
C ASP A 212 29.47 -18.22 20.37
N VAL A 213 28.17 -18.55 20.48
CA VAL A 213 27.10 -17.77 19.87
C VAL A 213 27.08 -16.33 20.40
N VAL A 214 27.11 -15.37 19.48
CA VAL A 214 26.93 -13.96 19.80
C VAL A 214 25.44 -13.67 19.91
N CYS A 215 25.01 -13.15 21.06
CA CYS A 215 23.63 -12.76 21.30
C CYS A 215 23.49 -11.24 21.32
N ILE A 216 22.67 -10.70 20.43
CA ILE A 216 22.38 -9.27 20.34
C ILE A 216 20.98 -9.03 20.90
N ILE A 217 20.91 -8.11 21.86
CA ILE A 217 19.68 -7.71 22.55
C ILE A 217 19.54 -6.19 22.58
N ALA A 218 18.34 -5.73 22.88
CA ALA A 218 18.06 -4.31 23.04
C ALA A 218 18.87 -3.72 24.21
N ASP A 219 19.46 -2.56 23.99
CA ASP A 219 20.09 -1.79 25.05
C ASP A 219 19.07 -0.81 25.65
N ASN A 220 18.40 -1.26 26.71
CA ASN A 220 17.38 -0.47 27.42
C ASN A 220 17.93 0.81 28.09
N SER A 221 19.25 1.05 28.05
CA SER A 221 19.84 2.31 28.51
C SER A 221 19.75 3.44 27.49
N LEU A 222 19.44 3.14 26.23
CA LEU A 222 19.35 4.09 25.13
C LEU A 222 17.91 4.19 24.61
N GLU A 223 17.38 5.41 24.54
CA GLU A 223 16.08 5.65 23.91
C GLU A 223 16.27 5.79 22.39
N VAL A 224 15.73 4.85 21.63
CA VAL A 224 15.90 4.75 20.15
C VAL A 224 14.60 4.99 19.36
N ILE A 225 13.59 5.54 20.03
CA ILE A 225 12.27 5.78 19.43
C ILE A 225 12.36 6.92 18.41
N SER A 226 11.86 6.67 17.20
CA SER A 226 11.70 7.72 16.18
C SER A 226 10.33 8.36 16.31
N LYS A 227 10.27 9.70 16.38
CA LYS A 227 9.02 10.47 16.34
C LYS A 227 8.86 11.05 14.95
N GLN A 228 7.77 10.70 14.26
CA GLN A 228 7.45 11.27 12.97
C GLN A 228 6.98 12.73 13.13
N PRO A 229 7.31 13.64 12.20
CA PRO A 229 6.72 14.97 12.17
C PRO A 229 5.20 14.89 12.01
N ASN A 230 4.48 15.83 12.63
CA ASN A 230 3.03 15.92 12.45
C ASN A 230 2.68 16.34 11.02
N GLU A 231 1.66 15.70 10.46
CA GLU A 231 1.02 16.17 9.23
C GLU A 231 0.35 17.53 9.46
N LYS A 232 0.44 18.40 8.47
CA LYS A 232 -0.14 19.74 8.51
C LYS A 232 -0.51 20.22 7.11
N ILE A 233 -1.36 21.23 7.07
CA ILE A 233 -1.71 21.97 5.86
C ILE A 233 -1.77 23.46 6.20
N LEU A 234 -1.48 24.32 5.22
CA LEU A 234 -1.68 25.76 5.35
C LEU A 234 -2.87 26.21 4.50
N GLY A 235 -3.75 27.01 5.10
CA GLY A 235 -4.95 27.55 4.44
C GLY A 235 -5.90 26.49 3.91
N ASP A 236 -6.86 26.95 3.11
CA ASP A 236 -7.88 26.15 2.46
C ASP A 236 -8.15 26.71 1.03
N TRP A 237 -9.33 26.45 0.49
CA TRP A 237 -9.77 26.95 -0.81
C TRP A 237 -10.82 28.06 -0.74
N SER A 238 -11.02 28.68 0.42
CA SER A 238 -12.03 29.73 0.63
C SER A 238 -11.84 30.96 -0.27
N GLU A 239 -10.59 31.25 -0.67
CA GLU A 239 -10.24 32.36 -1.55
C GLU A 239 -10.24 32.01 -3.06
N LEU A 240 -10.66 30.79 -3.42
CA LEU A 240 -10.95 30.40 -4.79
C LEU A 240 -12.44 30.58 -5.06
N THR A 241 -12.77 31.16 -6.21
CA THR A 241 -14.16 31.34 -6.66
C THR A 241 -14.40 30.67 -7.99
N ILE A 242 -15.64 30.26 -8.21
CA ILE A 242 -16.10 29.60 -9.42
C ILE A 242 -16.73 30.66 -10.33
N VAL A 243 -16.40 30.62 -11.63
CA VAL A 243 -16.93 31.54 -12.64
C VAL A 243 -17.33 30.79 -13.92
N PRO A 244 -18.39 31.23 -14.61
CA PRO A 244 -18.75 30.67 -15.91
C PRO A 244 -17.71 31.03 -16.97
N GLU A 245 -17.66 30.22 -18.03
CA GLU A 245 -16.87 30.54 -19.22
C GLU A 245 -17.51 31.71 -20.00
N ALA A 246 -16.69 32.68 -20.42
CA ALA A 246 -17.18 33.83 -21.16
C ALA A 246 -17.88 33.38 -22.46
N GLY A 247 -19.11 33.87 -22.67
CA GLY A 247 -19.92 33.53 -23.84
C GLY A 247 -20.65 32.19 -23.76
N LYS A 248 -20.54 31.46 -22.65
CA LYS A 248 -21.28 30.21 -22.43
C LYS A 248 -22.63 30.49 -21.78
N ASN A 249 -23.70 29.95 -22.36
CA ASN A 249 -25.05 30.06 -21.82
C ASN A 249 -25.29 29.03 -20.73
N ARG A 250 -26.17 29.37 -19.78
CA ARG A 250 -26.69 28.44 -18.77
C ARG A 250 -27.44 27.28 -19.44
N LEU A 251 -27.45 26.12 -18.79
CA LEU A 251 -28.33 25.02 -19.20
C LEU A 251 -29.77 25.28 -18.78
N VAL A 252 -30.68 24.57 -19.46
CA VAL A 252 -32.10 24.58 -19.11
C VAL A 252 -32.30 23.82 -17.81
N LYS A 253 -33.06 24.42 -16.88
CA LYS A 253 -33.38 23.79 -15.60
C LYS A 253 -34.04 22.43 -15.79
N GLY A 254 -33.55 21.42 -15.06
CA GLY A 254 -34.10 20.06 -15.11
C GLY A 254 -33.65 19.23 -16.31
N GLN A 255 -32.72 19.71 -17.14
CA GLN A 255 -32.01 18.88 -18.11
C GLN A 255 -31.27 17.75 -17.37
N ALA A 256 -31.07 16.62 -18.04
CA ALA A 256 -30.24 15.54 -17.51
C ALA A 256 -28.78 16.01 -17.35
N LEU A 257 -28.22 15.76 -16.17
CA LEU A 257 -26.85 16.12 -15.79
C LEU A 257 -26.13 14.87 -15.27
N ASP A 258 -24.84 14.77 -15.58
CA ASP A 258 -23.99 13.69 -15.10
C ASP A 258 -23.04 14.16 -14.00
N THR A 259 -23.17 13.56 -12.82
CA THR A 259 -22.32 13.81 -11.64
C THR A 259 -21.60 12.56 -11.15
N ILE A 260 -21.77 11.44 -11.85
CA ILE A 260 -21.27 10.13 -11.42
C ILE A 260 -19.78 10.05 -11.77
N VAL A 261 -18.99 9.47 -10.86
CA VAL A 261 -17.61 9.08 -11.14
C VAL A 261 -17.54 7.56 -11.07
N VAL A 262 -16.99 6.92 -12.11
CA VAL A 262 -16.82 5.47 -12.14
C VAL A 262 -15.35 5.11 -11.94
N LEU A 263 -15.09 4.15 -11.06
CA LEU A 263 -13.77 3.56 -10.85
C LEU A 263 -13.77 2.10 -11.30
N GLY A 264 -12.71 1.67 -11.98
CA GLY A 264 -12.64 0.31 -12.52
C GLY A 264 -13.54 0.12 -13.75
N GLY A 265 -13.92 -1.13 -14.04
CA GLY A 265 -14.55 -1.51 -15.31
C GLY A 265 -13.54 -1.86 -16.42
N ASP A 266 -12.31 -1.38 -16.28
CA ASP A 266 -11.23 -1.65 -17.23
C ASP A 266 -10.83 -3.12 -17.28
N GLU A 267 -10.42 -3.55 -18.47
CA GLU A 267 -9.81 -4.86 -18.67
C GLU A 267 -8.40 -4.88 -18.08
N ILE A 268 -8.07 -5.97 -17.39
CA ILE A 268 -6.66 -6.31 -17.14
C ILE A 268 -6.18 -7.04 -18.40
N PRO A 269 -5.25 -6.48 -19.20
CA PRO A 269 -4.79 -7.13 -20.41
C PRO A 269 -4.35 -8.57 -20.13
N SER A 270 -4.83 -9.52 -20.95
CA SER A 270 -4.53 -10.96 -20.85
C SER A 270 -5.14 -11.70 -19.65
N LEU A 271 -6.01 -11.05 -18.86
CA LEU A 271 -6.91 -11.68 -17.89
C LEU A 271 -8.34 -11.66 -18.47
N GLU A 272 -9.04 -12.79 -18.47
CA GLU A 272 -10.42 -12.91 -19.01
C GLU A 272 -11.49 -12.25 -18.12
N SER A 273 -11.12 -11.31 -17.25
CA SER A 273 -12.02 -10.74 -16.25
C SER A 273 -11.69 -9.27 -16.04
N ASN A 274 -12.74 -8.45 -16.02
CA ASN A 274 -12.62 -7.01 -15.83
C ASN A 274 -12.52 -6.69 -14.34
N ILE A 275 -11.95 -5.54 -14.05
CA ILE A 275 -12.02 -4.95 -12.72
C ILE A 275 -13.46 -4.55 -12.49
N GLU A 276 -14.00 -4.89 -11.33
CA GLU A 276 -15.35 -4.50 -10.95
C GLU A 276 -15.45 -2.98 -10.95
N SER A 277 -16.50 -2.49 -11.60
CA SER A 277 -16.82 -1.07 -11.65
C SER A 277 -17.52 -0.64 -10.36
N MET A 278 -17.02 0.42 -9.75
CA MET A 278 -17.59 1.08 -8.59
C MET A 278 -18.03 2.47 -8.99
N GLY A 279 -19.35 2.70 -8.98
CA GLY A 279 -19.93 4.02 -9.21
C GLY A 279 -19.97 4.82 -7.92
N LEU A 280 -19.46 6.03 -7.96
CA LEU A 280 -19.62 7.04 -6.92
C LEU A 280 -20.74 7.99 -7.37
N ASP A 281 -21.88 7.94 -6.68
CA ASP A 281 -23.05 8.81 -6.97
C ASP A 281 -22.71 10.30 -6.91
N LEU A 282 -21.70 10.63 -6.11
CA LEU A 282 -21.07 11.93 -6.00
C LEU A 282 -19.56 11.80 -6.15
N PRO A 283 -18.85 12.83 -6.63
CA PRO A 283 -17.39 12.89 -6.62
C PRO A 283 -16.84 13.16 -5.20
N LEU A 284 -17.44 12.53 -4.19
CA LEU A 284 -17.19 12.72 -2.77
C LEU A 284 -17.14 11.37 -2.07
N ILE A 285 -16.06 11.14 -1.35
CA ILE A 285 -15.87 9.99 -0.47
C ILE A 285 -15.60 10.53 0.94
N PHE A 286 -16.09 9.85 1.98
CA PHE A 286 -15.77 10.21 3.36
C PHE A 286 -14.74 9.27 3.96
N GLU A 287 -13.82 9.78 4.78
CA GLU A 287 -12.95 8.98 5.64
C GLU A 287 -13.52 8.98 7.07
N SER A 288 -13.85 7.79 7.59
CA SER A 288 -14.49 7.62 8.89
C SER A 288 -14.05 6.31 9.57
N GLU A 289 -14.25 6.22 10.87
CA GLU A 289 -14.12 4.95 11.60
C GLU A 289 -15.14 3.89 11.16
N LYS A 290 -16.32 4.31 10.66
CA LYS A 290 -17.43 3.42 10.30
C LYS A 290 -18.07 3.85 8.99
N SER A 291 -18.62 2.87 8.27
CA SER A 291 -19.35 3.13 7.02
C SER A 291 -20.49 4.13 7.25
N MET A 292 -20.46 5.24 6.51
CA MET A 292 -21.52 6.23 6.51
C MET A 292 -22.74 5.71 5.74
N LYS A 293 -23.89 6.32 6.00
CA LYS A 293 -25.11 6.09 5.22
C LYS A 293 -25.10 7.03 4.02
N ASP A 294 -25.51 6.54 2.85
CA ASP A 294 -25.67 7.33 1.62
C ASP A 294 -24.36 7.87 0.98
N PHE A 295 -23.18 7.43 1.46
CA PHE A 295 -21.87 7.76 0.89
C PHE A 295 -20.93 6.56 0.87
N SER A 296 -20.07 6.49 -0.15
CA SER A 296 -18.89 5.63 -0.12
C SER A 296 -17.92 6.12 0.96
N THR A 297 -17.43 5.19 1.77
CA THR A 297 -16.60 5.52 2.93
C THR A 297 -15.25 4.80 2.87
N ILE A 298 -14.17 5.49 3.21
CA ILE A 298 -12.87 4.92 3.52
C ILE A 298 -12.88 4.55 4.99
N VAL A 299 -12.70 3.26 5.28
CA VAL A 299 -12.70 2.72 6.64
C VAL A 299 -11.46 1.87 6.90
N ASN A 300 -11.05 1.80 8.17
CA ASN A 300 -9.93 0.97 8.61
C ASN A 300 -10.31 -0.50 8.84
N THR A 301 -11.59 -0.78 9.11
CA THR A 301 -12.12 -2.13 9.40
C THR A 301 -13.59 -2.23 8.98
N LYS A 302 -14.07 -3.46 8.76
CA LYS A 302 -15.48 -3.78 8.48
C LYS A 302 -16.10 -2.96 7.34
N PRO A 303 -15.47 -2.91 6.15
CA PRO A 303 -16.03 -2.22 5.01
C PRO A 303 -17.33 -2.91 4.53
N LYS A 304 -18.25 -2.10 3.99
CA LYS A 304 -19.34 -2.59 3.13
C LYS A 304 -18.84 -2.73 1.69
N ASP A 305 -19.68 -3.30 0.84
CA ASP A 305 -19.43 -3.51 -0.59
C ASP A 305 -19.29 -2.21 -1.41
N SER A 306 -19.68 -1.08 -0.83
CA SER A 306 -19.60 0.29 -1.39
C SER A 306 -18.52 1.15 -0.71
N ASP A 307 -17.74 0.55 0.19
CA ASP A 307 -16.67 1.21 0.93
C ASP A 307 -15.28 0.82 0.41
N PHE A 308 -14.30 1.66 0.72
CA PHE A 308 -12.89 1.39 0.56
C PHE A 308 -12.28 0.94 1.88
N LEU A 309 -11.56 -0.18 1.87
CA LEU A 309 -10.66 -0.53 2.97
C LEU A 309 -9.32 0.16 2.76
N ILE A 310 -8.93 1.07 3.66
CA ILE A 310 -7.56 1.59 3.67
C ILE A 310 -6.62 0.61 4.37
N ILE A 311 -5.47 0.32 3.77
CA ILE A 311 -4.44 -0.58 4.27
C ILE A 311 -3.18 0.24 4.54
N ASN A 312 -2.68 0.15 5.78
CA ASN A 312 -1.49 0.80 6.30
C ASN A 312 -0.65 -0.19 7.13
N GLU A 313 0.50 0.24 7.64
CA GLU A 313 1.37 -0.61 8.48
C GLU A 313 0.66 -1.14 9.73
N ASP A 314 -0.30 -0.39 10.28
CA ASP A 314 -0.99 -0.74 11.52
C ASP A 314 -2.04 -1.85 11.33
N ASN A 315 -2.74 -1.87 10.19
CA ASN A 315 -3.86 -2.78 9.97
C ASN A 315 -3.61 -3.90 8.94
N ILE A 316 -2.50 -3.88 8.19
CA ILE A 316 -2.21 -4.85 7.12
C ILE A 316 -2.35 -6.32 7.56
N GLN A 317 -2.01 -6.60 8.82
CA GLN A 317 -2.12 -7.92 9.44
C GLN A 317 -3.54 -8.49 9.42
N ASN A 318 -4.55 -7.64 9.52
CA ASN A 318 -5.96 -8.02 9.49
C ASN A 318 -6.61 -7.85 8.12
N ALA A 319 -5.92 -7.22 7.16
CA ALA A 319 -6.48 -6.89 5.85
C ALA A 319 -7.03 -8.11 5.12
N HIS A 320 -6.39 -9.29 5.26
CA HIS A 320 -6.83 -10.51 4.60
C HIS A 320 -8.25 -10.99 4.98
N LYS A 321 -8.77 -10.55 6.14
CA LYS A 321 -10.15 -10.84 6.58
C LYS A 321 -11.12 -9.81 6.01
N GLU A 322 -10.74 -8.53 6.09
CA GLU A 322 -11.61 -7.39 5.81
C GLU A 322 -11.79 -7.12 4.31
N ILE A 323 -10.76 -7.32 3.49
CA ILE A 323 -10.77 -7.01 2.03
C ILE A 323 -11.95 -7.69 1.31
N LYS A 324 -12.35 -8.89 1.75
CA LYS A 324 -13.41 -9.69 1.09
C LYS A 324 -14.76 -8.99 1.01
N ASN A 325 -15.01 -8.05 1.92
CA ASN A 325 -16.27 -7.30 1.98
C ASN A 325 -16.17 -5.92 1.33
N ALA A 326 -14.97 -5.46 0.98
CA ALA A 326 -14.75 -4.10 0.48
C ALA A 326 -15.20 -3.96 -0.99
N GLY A 327 -15.66 -2.77 -1.35
CA GLY A 327 -15.88 -2.35 -2.74
C GLY A 327 -14.58 -1.97 -3.45
N GLY A 328 -13.61 -1.45 -2.71
CA GLY A 328 -12.27 -1.14 -3.19
C GLY A 328 -11.22 -1.17 -2.07
N VAL A 329 -9.95 -1.07 -2.43
CA VAL A 329 -8.83 -1.03 -1.47
C VAL A 329 -7.99 0.22 -1.73
N ILE A 330 -7.54 0.86 -0.66
CA ILE A 330 -6.56 1.95 -0.72
C ILE A 330 -5.30 1.48 -0.01
N ILE A 331 -4.12 1.60 -0.63
CA ILE A 331 -2.84 1.35 0.04
C ILE A 331 -2.23 2.71 0.38
N ASP A 332 -2.01 2.97 1.67
CA ASP A 332 -1.38 4.20 2.14
C ASP A 332 0.14 4.08 2.14
N LEU A 333 0.76 4.55 1.05
CA LEU A 333 2.20 4.49 0.85
C LEU A 333 2.98 5.35 1.86
N SER A 334 2.35 6.36 2.44
CA SER A 334 3.00 7.24 3.42
C SER A 334 3.32 6.50 4.74
N SER A 335 2.56 5.45 5.03
CA SER A 335 2.72 4.60 6.22
C SER A 335 3.51 3.32 5.96
N MET A 336 3.59 2.87 4.71
CA MET A 336 4.19 1.58 4.36
C MET A 336 5.72 1.66 4.30
N PRO A 337 6.43 0.52 4.48
CA PRO A 337 7.85 0.46 4.20
C PRO A 337 8.13 0.84 2.74
N THR A 338 9.31 1.43 2.50
CA THR A 338 9.71 1.77 1.13
C THR A 338 9.87 0.50 0.31
N MET A 339 9.24 0.48 -0.87
CA MET A 339 9.24 -0.66 -1.77
C MET A 339 9.83 -0.27 -3.13
N SER A 340 10.56 -1.20 -3.74
CA SER A 340 10.90 -1.10 -5.16
C SER A 340 9.62 -1.26 -6.00
N PRO A 341 9.57 -0.74 -7.25
CA PRO A 341 8.41 -0.95 -8.11
C PRO A 341 7.99 -2.43 -8.28
N PRO A 342 8.92 -3.40 -8.45
CA PRO A 342 8.56 -4.82 -8.47
C PRO A 342 7.97 -5.34 -7.16
N SER A 343 8.41 -4.83 -6.01
CA SER A 343 7.85 -5.19 -4.71
C SER A 343 6.43 -4.64 -4.55
N LEU A 344 6.17 -3.42 -5.03
CA LEU A 344 4.82 -2.86 -5.04
C LEU A 344 3.89 -3.67 -5.96
N ASP A 345 4.34 -4.08 -7.16
CA ASP A 345 3.59 -4.99 -8.02
C ASP A 345 3.26 -6.31 -7.31
N GLY A 346 4.22 -6.88 -6.56
CA GLY A 346 4.02 -8.09 -5.78
C GLY A 346 2.96 -7.93 -4.68
N LEU A 347 2.97 -6.79 -3.98
CA LEU A 347 1.95 -6.48 -2.98
C LEU A 347 0.57 -6.33 -3.63
N LEU A 348 0.47 -5.61 -4.75
CA LEU A 348 -0.79 -5.43 -5.48
C LEU A 348 -1.36 -6.77 -5.96
N VAL A 349 -0.51 -7.65 -6.50
CA VAL A 349 -0.90 -9.02 -6.88
C VAL A 349 -1.42 -9.79 -5.68
N ALA A 350 -0.73 -9.72 -4.54
CA ALA A 350 -1.12 -10.41 -3.33
C ALA A 350 -2.49 -9.92 -2.80
N ILE A 351 -2.71 -8.60 -2.77
CA ILE A 351 -3.99 -8.00 -2.36
C ILE A 351 -5.13 -8.45 -3.28
N ARG A 352 -4.93 -8.42 -4.61
CA ARG A 352 -5.93 -8.91 -5.58
C ARG A 352 -6.23 -10.40 -5.38
N ALA A 353 -5.22 -11.21 -5.10
CA ALA A 353 -5.41 -12.63 -4.84
C ALA A 353 -6.23 -12.89 -3.56
N ILE A 354 -6.03 -12.10 -2.51
CA ILE A 354 -6.78 -12.22 -1.25
C ILE A 354 -8.24 -11.76 -1.41
N SER A 355 -8.49 -10.73 -2.22
CA SER A 355 -9.82 -10.14 -2.37
C SER A 355 -10.88 -11.10 -2.93
N THR A 356 -10.48 -12.16 -3.64
CA THR A 356 -11.34 -13.10 -4.39
C THR A 356 -12.18 -12.49 -5.53
N ARG A 357 -12.48 -11.20 -5.44
CA ARG A 357 -13.07 -10.31 -6.44
C ARG A 357 -11.98 -9.40 -7.03
N LEU A 358 -12.15 -8.97 -8.28
CA LEU A 358 -11.23 -8.02 -8.90
C LEU A 358 -11.69 -6.59 -8.62
N ILE A 359 -11.58 -6.15 -7.38
CA ILE A 359 -11.98 -4.80 -6.97
C ILE A 359 -10.94 -3.74 -7.36
N PRO A 360 -11.35 -2.45 -7.47
CA PRO A 360 -10.44 -1.33 -7.64
C PRO A 360 -9.40 -1.23 -6.51
N ILE A 361 -8.15 -0.95 -6.87
CA ILE A 361 -7.09 -0.60 -5.92
C ILE A 361 -6.62 0.82 -6.20
N LEU A 362 -6.51 1.64 -5.16
CA LEU A 362 -5.97 3.00 -5.22
C LEU A 362 -4.71 3.12 -4.37
N LEU A 363 -3.81 4.04 -4.71
CA LEU A 363 -2.63 4.39 -3.90
C LEU A 363 -2.81 5.78 -3.29
N LYS A 364 -2.47 5.93 -2.01
CA LYS A 364 -2.50 7.22 -1.29
C LYS A 364 -1.09 7.64 -0.89
N ASP A 365 -0.75 8.91 -1.11
CA ASP A 365 0.48 9.53 -0.61
C ASP A 365 0.30 11.06 -0.45
N GLY A 366 1.25 11.74 0.18
CA GLY A 366 1.24 13.18 0.42
C GLY A 366 1.49 14.02 -0.84
N LEU A 367 0.99 15.25 -0.84
CA LEU A 367 1.16 16.23 -1.93
C LEU A 367 2.64 16.45 -2.33
N SER A 368 3.56 16.43 -1.37
CA SER A 368 5.00 16.56 -1.62
C SER A 368 5.58 15.44 -2.50
N ARG A 369 4.90 14.30 -2.60
CA ARG A 369 5.31 13.11 -3.39
C ARG A 369 4.42 12.87 -4.63
N VAL A 370 3.61 13.85 -5.03
CA VAL A 370 2.64 13.71 -6.13
C VAL A 370 3.24 13.16 -7.44
N ASN A 371 4.47 13.56 -7.81
CA ASN A 371 5.15 13.06 -9.02
C ASN A 371 5.45 11.55 -8.93
N ASN A 372 5.88 11.06 -7.77
CA ASN A 372 6.10 9.64 -7.56
C ASN A 372 4.77 8.89 -7.57
N LEU A 373 3.75 9.44 -6.90
CA LEU A 373 2.42 8.84 -6.85
C LEU A 373 1.78 8.70 -8.24
N HIS A 374 1.81 9.74 -9.08
CA HIS A 374 1.30 9.66 -10.45
C HIS A 374 2.16 8.76 -11.35
N THR A 375 3.49 8.73 -11.14
CA THR A 375 4.37 7.75 -11.79
C THR A 375 3.97 6.32 -11.42
N SER A 376 3.60 6.07 -10.15
CA SER A 376 3.07 4.79 -9.72
C SER A 376 1.71 4.50 -10.36
N GLY A 377 0.79 5.46 -10.39
CA GLY A 377 -0.53 5.28 -11.04
C GLY A 377 -0.45 4.95 -12.52
N LYS A 378 0.56 5.48 -13.23
CA LYS A 378 0.82 5.13 -14.63
C LYS A 378 1.41 3.72 -14.81
N ASN A 379 2.32 3.32 -13.92
CA ASN A 379 3.18 2.16 -14.15
C ASN A 379 2.66 0.88 -13.48
N HIS A 380 1.71 0.99 -12.54
CA HIS A 380 1.15 -0.13 -11.79
C HIS A 380 -0.33 -0.37 -12.14
N PRO A 381 -0.84 -1.60 -11.98
CA PRO A 381 -2.20 -1.95 -12.34
C PRO A 381 -3.22 -1.49 -11.28
N ILE A 382 -3.43 -0.18 -11.15
CA ILE A 382 -4.31 0.46 -10.14
C ILE A 382 -5.35 1.39 -10.80
N GLN A 383 -6.44 1.69 -10.09
CA GLN A 383 -7.64 2.37 -10.61
C GLN A 383 -7.77 3.82 -10.11
N GLY A 384 -6.75 4.33 -9.43
CA GLY A 384 -6.72 5.72 -9.01
C GLY A 384 -5.63 6.01 -8.01
N VAL A 385 -5.43 7.29 -7.77
CA VAL A 385 -4.44 7.81 -6.82
C VAL A 385 -5.09 8.86 -5.94
N ILE A 386 -4.67 8.94 -4.68
CA ILE A 386 -5.19 9.87 -3.69
C ILE A 386 -4.04 10.75 -3.21
N VAL A 387 -4.14 12.05 -3.50
CA VAL A 387 -3.19 13.06 -3.04
C VAL A 387 -3.70 13.62 -1.71
N ASN A 388 -3.04 13.27 -0.61
CA ASN A 388 -3.32 13.85 0.70
C ASN A 388 -2.69 15.24 0.81
N LEU A 389 -3.51 16.28 1.01
CA LEU A 389 -3.01 17.64 1.18
C LEU A 389 -2.41 17.86 2.59
N SER A 390 -2.83 17.07 3.58
CA SER A 390 -2.24 17.10 4.92
C SER A 390 -1.02 16.20 4.96
N ASP A 391 0.17 16.76 4.68
CA ASP A 391 1.41 16.01 4.73
C ASP A 391 2.47 16.72 5.58
N ILE A 392 3.66 16.14 5.65
CA ILE A 392 4.78 16.69 6.44
C ILE A 392 5.29 18.04 5.92
N SER A 393 5.01 18.38 4.66
CA SER A 393 5.53 19.61 4.04
C SER A 393 4.77 20.85 4.50
N GLY A 394 3.49 20.70 4.84
CA GLY A 394 2.63 21.84 5.21
C GLY A 394 2.48 22.86 4.11
N LEU A 395 2.49 22.43 2.85
CA LEU A 395 2.24 23.30 1.72
C LEU A 395 0.84 23.93 1.81
N HIS A 396 0.70 25.11 1.22
CA HIS A 396 -0.59 25.79 1.15
C HIS A 396 -1.57 24.99 0.27
N ALA A 397 -2.83 24.83 0.69
CA ALA A 397 -3.86 24.09 -0.04
C ALA A 397 -3.97 24.54 -1.51
N ALA A 398 -4.03 25.84 -1.77
CA ALA A 398 -4.04 26.41 -3.13
C ALA A 398 -2.85 26.00 -4.02
N SER A 399 -1.69 25.64 -3.44
CA SER A 399 -0.50 25.21 -4.20
C SER A 399 -0.63 23.79 -4.78
N CYS A 400 -1.64 23.01 -4.35
CA CYS A 400 -1.88 21.69 -4.91
C CYS A 400 -2.35 21.76 -6.36
N LEU A 401 -3.13 22.79 -6.73
CA LEU A 401 -3.69 23.01 -8.07
C LEU A 401 -2.63 22.89 -9.18
N PRO A 402 -1.53 23.68 -9.16
CA PRO A 402 -0.51 23.61 -10.20
C PRO A 402 0.40 22.40 -10.05
N LYS A 403 0.57 21.86 -8.83
CA LYS A 403 1.40 20.67 -8.59
C LYS A 403 0.77 19.41 -9.17
N ILE A 404 -0.50 19.17 -8.88
CA ILE A 404 -1.26 18.04 -9.41
C ILE A 404 -1.38 18.16 -10.93
N GLY A 405 -1.80 19.32 -11.44
CA GLY A 405 -1.96 19.53 -12.88
C GLY A 405 -0.66 19.32 -13.67
N ARG A 406 0.48 19.86 -13.20
CA ARG A 406 1.79 19.62 -13.84
C ARG A 406 2.20 18.16 -13.76
N SER A 407 2.02 17.54 -12.60
CA SER A 407 2.35 16.13 -12.41
C SER A 407 1.58 15.21 -13.36
N ILE A 408 0.28 15.47 -13.57
CA ILE A 408 -0.54 14.73 -14.54
C ILE A 408 0.07 14.85 -15.96
N ILE A 409 0.42 16.06 -16.38
CA ILE A 409 1.00 16.33 -17.70
C ILE A 409 2.38 15.68 -17.87
N GLU A 410 3.27 15.85 -16.89
CA GLU A 410 4.65 15.36 -16.92
C GLU A 410 4.70 13.83 -16.93
N THR A 411 3.94 13.20 -16.04
CA THR A 411 3.91 11.74 -15.93
C THR A 411 3.11 11.11 -17.08
N LYS A 412 2.14 11.83 -17.64
CA LYS A 412 1.16 11.33 -18.61
C LYS A 412 0.36 10.17 -18.03
N ILE A 413 -0.09 10.30 -16.79
CA ILE A 413 -1.06 9.39 -16.18
C ILE A 413 -2.38 9.51 -16.93
N ASP A 414 -2.97 8.38 -17.29
CA ASP A 414 -4.27 8.35 -17.95
C ASP A 414 -5.37 8.53 -16.89
N SER A 415 -5.99 9.70 -16.86
CA SER A 415 -7.01 10.03 -15.86
C SER A 415 -8.34 9.30 -16.07
N SER A 416 -8.54 8.66 -17.25
CA SER A 416 -9.76 7.87 -17.53
C SER A 416 -9.73 6.51 -16.84
N THR A 417 -8.55 5.89 -16.76
CA THR A 417 -8.33 4.58 -16.14
C THR A 417 -7.74 4.68 -14.73
N CYS A 418 -6.98 5.75 -14.45
CA CYS A 418 -6.35 6.02 -13.16
C CYS A 418 -6.58 7.49 -12.73
N PRO A 419 -7.82 7.85 -12.36
CA PRO A 419 -8.16 9.18 -11.87
C PRO A 419 -7.42 9.58 -10.59
N THR A 420 -7.20 10.89 -10.43
CA THR A 420 -6.63 11.49 -9.21
C THR A 420 -7.73 11.98 -8.28
N PHE A 421 -7.68 11.64 -6.99
CA PHE A 421 -8.52 12.19 -5.93
C PHE A 421 -7.69 13.06 -5.00
N ILE A 422 -8.34 14.01 -4.34
CA ILE A 422 -7.69 14.89 -3.36
C ILE A 422 -8.29 14.63 -1.99
N SER A 423 -7.47 14.34 -0.99
CA SER A 423 -7.90 14.25 0.40
C SER A 423 -7.61 15.53 1.15
N VAL A 424 -8.65 16.09 1.78
CA VAL A 424 -8.61 17.35 2.53
C VAL A 424 -8.99 17.12 3.99
N PRO A 425 -8.41 17.89 4.94
CA PRO A 425 -8.70 17.72 6.36
C PRO A 425 -9.97 18.43 6.84
N TRP A 426 -10.58 19.28 6.00
CA TRP A 426 -11.80 20.01 6.33
C TRP A 426 -13.06 19.30 5.80
N GLN A 427 -14.22 19.74 6.27
CA GLN A 427 -15.51 19.27 5.76
C GLN A 427 -15.77 19.85 4.36
N VAL A 428 -15.92 18.96 3.39
CA VAL A 428 -16.10 19.33 1.98
C VAL A 428 -17.47 19.95 1.70
N SER A 429 -17.46 21.04 0.93
CA SER A 429 -18.65 21.65 0.31
C SER A 429 -18.78 21.30 -1.18
N SER A 430 -19.92 21.62 -1.79
CA SER A 430 -20.11 21.53 -3.25
C SER A 430 -19.11 22.39 -4.04
N ASN A 431 -18.67 23.53 -3.49
CA ASN A 431 -17.65 24.38 -4.09
C ASN A 431 -16.29 23.68 -4.13
N ASP A 432 -15.91 23.00 -3.04
CA ASP A 432 -14.64 22.27 -2.97
C ASP A 432 -14.59 21.12 -4.00
N ILE A 433 -15.72 20.44 -4.24
CA ILE A 433 -15.83 19.43 -5.29
C ILE A 433 -15.55 20.05 -6.67
N ILE A 434 -16.14 21.20 -6.97
CA ILE A 434 -15.94 21.91 -8.24
C ILE A 434 -14.49 22.39 -8.38
N ILE A 435 -13.90 22.90 -7.29
CA ILE A 435 -12.49 23.31 -7.26
C ILE A 435 -11.60 22.10 -7.52
N ALA A 436 -11.84 20.96 -6.86
CA ALA A 436 -11.11 19.71 -7.09
C ALA A 436 -11.22 19.25 -8.56
N ARG A 437 -12.41 19.27 -9.16
CA ARG A 437 -12.59 18.98 -10.59
C ARG A 437 -11.79 19.95 -11.47
N GLY A 438 -11.82 21.24 -11.15
CA GLY A 438 -11.01 22.26 -11.82
C GLY A 438 -9.50 22.06 -11.66
N CYS A 439 -9.03 21.30 -10.65
CA CYS A 439 -7.63 20.89 -10.50
C CYS A 439 -7.23 19.74 -11.45
N GLY A 440 -8.20 19.09 -12.09
CA GLY A 440 -8.01 17.82 -12.80
C GLY A 440 -8.20 16.58 -11.92
N ALA A 441 -8.70 16.73 -10.68
CA ALA A 441 -9.06 15.60 -9.85
C ALA A 441 -10.44 15.06 -10.25
N ALA A 442 -10.66 13.75 -10.09
CA ALA A 442 -11.94 13.12 -10.35
C ALA A 442 -12.95 13.36 -9.22
N GLY A 443 -12.47 13.43 -7.99
CA GLY A 443 -13.28 13.68 -6.80
C GLY A 443 -12.43 14.08 -5.60
N ILE A 444 -13.10 14.25 -4.47
CA ILE A 444 -12.50 14.73 -3.23
C ILE A 444 -12.88 13.82 -2.06
N ILE A 445 -11.98 13.71 -1.10
CA ILE A 445 -12.14 12.93 0.13
C ILE A 445 -12.20 13.89 1.30
N SER A 446 -13.27 13.81 2.08
CA SER A 446 -13.49 14.57 3.31
C SER A 446 -13.28 13.70 4.52
N LYS A 447 -12.64 14.20 5.58
CA LYS A 447 -12.72 13.55 6.89
C LYS A 447 -14.11 13.75 7.50
N GLU A 448 -14.64 12.74 8.19
CA GLU A 448 -15.88 12.87 8.95
C GLU A 448 -15.69 13.90 10.09
N HIS A 449 -16.70 14.77 10.24
CA HIS A 449 -16.79 15.73 11.33
C HIS A 449 -18.04 15.42 12.16
N GLN A 450 -18.02 15.76 13.45
CA GLN A 450 -19.04 15.34 14.43
C GLN A 450 -20.48 15.73 14.05
N GLU A 451 -20.67 16.81 13.29
CA GLU A 451 -21.97 17.20 12.72
C GLU A 451 -21.87 17.30 11.21
N MET A 452 -22.60 16.43 10.51
CA MET A 452 -22.71 16.51 9.05
C MET A 452 -23.71 17.62 8.70
N VAL A 453 -23.22 18.70 8.09
CA VAL A 453 -24.03 19.91 7.85
C VAL A 453 -25.05 19.69 6.72
N LYS A 454 -24.77 18.79 5.75
CA LYS A 454 -25.58 18.58 4.56
C LYS A 454 -25.71 17.10 4.20
N SER A 455 -26.89 16.69 3.72
CA SER A 455 -27.10 15.34 3.21
C SER A 455 -26.48 15.15 1.82
N SER A 456 -26.30 13.89 1.40
CA SER A 456 -25.86 13.55 0.03
C SER A 456 -26.75 14.21 -1.04
N LYS A 457 -28.07 14.25 -0.80
CA LYS A 457 -29.02 14.90 -1.70
C LYS A 457 -28.82 16.41 -1.81
N ASP A 458 -28.52 17.08 -0.70
CA ASP A 458 -28.31 18.53 -0.70
C ASP A 458 -27.06 18.89 -1.51
N ILE A 459 -25.96 18.15 -1.31
CA ILE A 459 -24.73 18.32 -2.09
C ILE A 459 -25.01 18.08 -3.58
N HIS A 460 -25.73 17.00 -3.91
CA HIS A 460 -26.12 16.72 -5.29
C HIS A 460 -26.97 17.85 -5.91
N TYR A 461 -27.88 18.45 -5.15
CA TYR A 461 -28.70 19.57 -5.63
C TYR A 461 -27.87 20.81 -5.91
N GLU A 462 -26.89 21.11 -5.06
CA GLU A 462 -25.95 22.22 -5.25
C GLU A 462 -25.07 22.00 -6.49
N LEU A 463 -24.54 20.79 -6.68
CA LEU A 463 -23.74 20.47 -7.86
C LEU A 463 -24.54 20.65 -9.15
N ARG A 464 -25.81 20.21 -9.19
CA ARG A 464 -26.68 20.45 -10.35
C ARG A 464 -26.89 21.94 -10.61
N GLY A 465 -27.14 22.72 -9.57
CA GLY A 465 -27.29 24.18 -9.70
C GLY A 465 -26.03 24.84 -10.27
N TRP A 466 -24.84 24.40 -9.84
CA TRP A 466 -23.58 24.86 -10.39
C TRP A 466 -23.38 24.47 -11.85
N LEU A 467 -23.68 23.23 -12.22
CA LEU A 467 -23.59 22.76 -13.60
C LEU A 467 -24.54 23.54 -14.54
N GLU A 468 -25.77 23.80 -14.09
CA GLU A 468 -26.73 24.64 -14.82
C GLU A 468 -26.17 26.05 -15.04
N GLU A 469 -25.60 26.68 -14.00
CA GLU A 469 -25.04 28.03 -14.06
C GLU A 469 -23.78 28.11 -14.93
N LEU A 470 -22.92 27.09 -14.88
CA LEU A 470 -21.70 27.00 -15.69
C LEU A 470 -21.96 26.61 -17.15
N GLY A 471 -23.19 26.16 -17.47
CA GLY A 471 -23.52 25.68 -18.82
C GLY A 471 -22.91 24.32 -19.13
N LEU A 472 -22.75 23.44 -18.14
CA LEU A 472 -22.08 22.14 -18.25
C LEU A 472 -23.06 21.00 -17.95
N ASP A 473 -23.14 20.04 -18.86
CA ASP A 473 -24.01 18.85 -18.75
C ASP A 473 -23.36 17.68 -17.99
N SER A 474 -22.06 17.77 -17.73
CA SER A 474 -21.30 16.79 -16.95
C SER A 474 -20.27 17.49 -16.06
N ILE A 475 -20.11 16.96 -14.85
CA ILE A 475 -19.11 17.43 -13.88
C ILE A 475 -17.68 17.26 -14.37
N GLU A 476 -17.45 16.35 -15.32
CA GLU A 476 -16.12 16.13 -15.88
C GLU A 476 -15.62 17.29 -16.75
N LYS A 477 -16.54 18.11 -17.27
CA LYS A 477 -16.22 19.27 -18.12
C LYS A 477 -15.74 20.48 -17.32
N ILE A 478 -15.66 20.39 -15.99
CA ILE A 478 -15.14 21.45 -15.13
C ILE A 478 -13.61 21.48 -15.21
N GLU A 479 -13.09 22.55 -15.80
CA GLU A 479 -11.65 22.81 -15.96
C GLU A 479 -11.17 24.03 -15.17
N ARG A 480 -9.84 24.23 -15.10
CA ARG A 480 -9.17 25.40 -14.49
C ARG A 480 -9.72 26.76 -14.95
N LYS A 481 -10.27 26.85 -16.16
CA LYS A 481 -10.84 28.10 -16.70
C LYS A 481 -12.06 28.61 -15.93
N HIS A 482 -12.74 27.72 -15.20
CA HIS A 482 -13.89 28.05 -14.34
C HIS A 482 -13.48 28.51 -12.94
N LEU A 483 -12.18 28.61 -12.63
CA LEU A 483 -11.70 29.06 -11.33
C LEU A 483 -11.08 30.47 -11.42
N ARG A 484 -11.26 31.26 -10.37
CA ARG A 484 -10.56 32.54 -10.14
C ARG A 484 -10.04 32.60 -8.70
N ALA A 485 -8.94 33.31 -8.50
CA ALA A 485 -8.41 33.60 -7.17
C ALA A 485 -8.86 35.00 -6.73
N ASN A 486 -9.33 35.14 -5.49
CA ASN A 486 -9.80 36.42 -4.95
C ASN A 486 -8.67 37.31 -4.39
N SER A 487 -7.48 36.75 -4.20
CA SER A 487 -6.30 37.49 -3.76
C SER A 487 -5.11 37.25 -4.67
N HIS A 488 -4.21 38.22 -4.69
CA HIS A 488 -2.95 38.13 -5.42
C HIS A 488 -2.09 36.97 -4.91
N GLU A 489 -2.11 36.70 -3.59
CA GLU A 489 -1.36 35.60 -2.98
C GLU A 489 -1.85 34.25 -3.50
N ILE A 490 -3.16 34.00 -3.49
CA ILE A 490 -3.72 32.73 -3.98
C ILE A 490 -3.53 32.58 -5.48
N ALA A 491 -3.62 33.66 -6.26
CA ALA A 491 -3.29 33.66 -7.68
C ALA A 491 -1.81 33.29 -7.90
N ALA A 492 -0.91 33.83 -7.10
CA ALA A 492 0.53 33.54 -7.18
C ALA A 492 0.85 32.09 -6.80
N LEU A 493 0.20 31.53 -5.77
CA LEU A 493 0.42 30.16 -5.30
C LEU A 493 -0.18 29.10 -6.23
N SER A 494 -1.39 29.34 -6.75
CA SER A 494 -2.16 28.33 -7.50
C SER A 494 -1.97 28.39 -9.03
N GLY A 495 -1.47 29.50 -9.54
CA GLY A 495 -1.47 29.78 -10.98
C GLY A 495 -2.88 29.92 -11.58
N ILE A 496 -3.89 30.13 -10.74
CA ILE A 496 -5.24 30.51 -11.17
C ILE A 496 -5.29 32.02 -11.41
N ARG A 497 -6.12 32.44 -12.36
CA ARG A 497 -6.26 33.86 -12.75
C ARG A 497 -6.88 34.64 -11.59
N LEU A 498 -6.31 35.81 -11.29
CA LEU A 498 -6.87 36.74 -10.31
C LEU A 498 -8.24 37.25 -10.80
N THR A 499 -9.21 37.40 -9.89
CA THR A 499 -10.52 37.98 -10.22
C THR A 499 -10.35 39.37 -10.86
N GLY A 500 -11.06 39.61 -11.96
CA GLY A 500 -10.90 40.81 -12.78
C GLY A 500 -9.78 40.75 -13.83
N TYR A 501 -8.97 39.69 -13.85
CA TYR A 501 -7.95 39.45 -14.87
C TYR A 501 -8.31 38.26 -15.78
N GLU A 502 -8.07 38.43 -17.07
CA GLU A 502 -8.30 37.39 -18.08
C GLU A 502 -7.12 36.44 -18.28
N ARG A 503 -5.97 36.74 -17.66
CA ARG A 503 -4.73 35.95 -17.77
C ARG A 503 -4.14 35.66 -16.39
N ALA A 504 -3.33 34.60 -16.31
CA ALA A 504 -2.59 34.28 -15.10
C ALA A 504 -1.55 35.39 -14.79
N LEU A 505 -1.03 35.41 -13.57
CA LEU A 505 0.02 36.35 -13.21
C LEU A 505 1.31 36.09 -14.03
N PRO A 506 2.11 37.12 -14.37
CA PRO A 506 3.25 36.98 -15.27
C PRO A 506 4.25 35.87 -14.92
N MET A 507 4.46 35.60 -13.62
CA MET A 507 5.36 34.54 -13.14
C MET A 507 5.00 33.12 -13.61
N TRP A 508 3.75 32.92 -14.06
CA TRP A 508 3.25 31.65 -14.57
C TRP A 508 3.42 31.50 -16.09
N PHE A 509 3.90 32.52 -16.80
CA PHE A 509 4.19 32.42 -18.24
C PHE A 509 5.59 31.87 -18.54
N SER A 510 6.49 31.85 -17.54
CA SER A 510 7.90 31.47 -17.69
C SER A 510 8.24 30.06 -17.18
N GLN A 511 7.24 29.25 -16.82
CA GLN A 511 7.41 27.92 -16.21
C GLN A 511 6.88 26.80 -17.07
#